data_AF-A0A0R3TDB1-F1
#
_entry.id   AF-A0A0R3TDB1-F1
#
_cell.length_a   1.000
_cell.length_b   1.000
_cell.length_c   1.000
_cell.angle_alpha   90.00
_cell.angle_beta   90.00
_cell.angle_gamma   90.00
#
_symmetry.space_group_name_H-M   'P 1'
#
loop_
_entity.id
_entity.type
_entity.pdbx_description
1 polymer ?
#
loop_
_entity_poly.entity_id
_entity_poly.type
_entity_poly.pdbx_seq_one_letter_code
_entity_poly.pdbx_strand_id
1 'polypeptide(L)'
;MYIERRQFINDLKKHQSHLEEISQRKNTAITKSIKVYDEREKLQRKILDISAKFTKESDSFEAEVKERQRSNNYVNRLNDFKKIISKCRYRKSVLPTKGEDPALNYETQLNQIEIYEGAFHKLFQILGVKEVSQIITNFKTNEEEIHRSVEYINKNNVDRSRLKKEIDMLEEQKFHTMASMKTNDDKFRQQILKLDAVKEEYSHASSGKLTLSKNLCSTKRILELVLAGIKQLALLVHCVIDPEEDMDSLVPFSVERVMLAIEDRIGYLHSVYKSRKAMPLAERQTTEDIVRDTESLTDSAISEGGTLTRSIDDLPSVG
;
A
#
# COMPACT_ATOMS: atom_id res chain seq x y z
N MET A 1 1.69 56.17 44.92
CA MET A 1 1.23 55.09 45.83
C MET A 1 -0.07 54.38 45.44
N TYR A 2 -1.23 55.03 45.31
CA TYR A 2 -2.49 54.29 45.01
C TYR A 2 -2.56 53.71 43.58
N ILE A 3 -1.97 54.39 42.59
CA ILE A 3 -1.96 53.97 41.19
C ILE A 3 -1.03 52.76 40.99
N GLU A 4 0.17 52.79 41.58
CA GLU A 4 1.15 51.70 41.52
C GLU A 4 0.63 50.43 42.21
N ARG A 5 -0.05 50.56 43.36
CA ARG A 5 -0.69 49.42 44.04
C ARG A 5 -1.76 48.75 43.18
N ARG A 6 -2.53 49.54 42.42
CA ARG A 6 -3.56 49.01 41.52
C ARG A 6 -2.95 48.28 40.33
N GLN A 7 -1.88 48.81 39.74
CA GLN A 7 -1.12 48.14 38.69
C GLN A 7 -0.53 46.81 39.18
N PHE A 8 0.12 46.81 40.34
CA PHE A 8 0.66 45.59 40.95
C PHE A 8 -0.40 44.51 41.19
N ILE A 9 -1.58 44.87 41.70
CA ILE A 9 -2.68 43.92 41.91
C ILE A 9 -3.20 43.35 40.59
N ASN A 10 -3.25 44.16 39.53
CA ASN A 10 -3.68 43.70 38.21
C ASN A 10 -2.65 42.74 37.58
N ASP A 11 -1.36 43.05 37.71
CA ASP A 11 -0.28 42.17 37.24
C ASP A 11 -0.25 40.85 38.01
N LEU A 12 -0.44 40.89 39.34
CA LEU A 12 -0.57 39.69 40.16
C LEU A 12 -1.73 38.80 39.69
N LYS A 13 -2.92 39.39 39.47
CA LYS A 13 -4.09 38.66 38.95
C LYS A 13 -3.82 38.05 37.57
N LYS A 14 -3.15 38.80 36.69
CA LYS A 14 -2.77 38.33 35.35
C LYS A 14 -1.80 37.15 35.43
N HIS A 15 -0.79 37.23 36.29
CA HIS A 15 0.15 36.13 36.51
C HIS A 15 -0.52 34.90 37.12
N GLN A 16 -1.44 35.08 38.07
CA GLN A 16 -2.20 33.99 38.66
C GLN A 16 -3.09 33.28 37.64
N SER A 17 -3.79 34.04 36.79
CA SER A 17 -4.59 33.49 35.69
C SER A 17 -3.72 32.72 34.68
N HIS A 18 -2.55 33.26 34.32
CA HIS A 18 -1.64 32.58 33.40
C HIS A 18 -1.07 31.28 34.00
N LEU A 19 -0.82 31.25 35.32
CA LEU A 19 -0.37 30.05 36.02
C LEU A 19 -1.45 28.95 36.05
N GLU A 20 -2.70 29.33 36.27
CA GLU A 20 -3.85 28.43 36.18
C GLU A 20 -4.02 27.88 34.76
N GLU A 21 -3.88 28.74 33.74
CA GLU A 21 -3.97 28.32 32.33
C GLU A 21 -2.85 27.34 31.96
N ILE A 22 -1.60 27.60 32.36
CA ILE A 22 -0.48 26.68 32.15
C ILE A 22 -0.74 25.35 32.86
N SER A 23 -1.25 25.38 34.10
CA SER A 23 -1.59 24.18 34.86
C SER A 23 -2.66 23.34 34.14
N GLN A 24 -3.72 23.98 33.64
CA GLN A 24 -4.77 23.29 32.87
C GLN A 24 -4.25 22.72 31.55
N ARG A 25 -3.41 23.47 30.81
CA ARG A 25 -2.76 22.99 29.57
C ARG A 25 -1.87 21.78 29.85
N LYS A 26 -1.09 21.82 30.94
CA LYS A 26 -0.25 20.69 31.38
C LYS A 26 -1.09 19.45 31.70
N ASN A 27 -2.16 19.60 32.48
CA ASN A 27 -3.04 18.47 32.82
C ASN A 27 -3.70 17.88 31.56
N THR A 28 -4.15 18.73 30.65
CA THR A 28 -4.74 18.30 29.37
C THR A 28 -3.72 17.53 28.53
N ALA A 29 -2.47 18.01 28.45
CA ALA A 29 -1.39 17.33 27.76
C ALA A 29 -1.08 15.97 28.39
N ILE A 30 -1.00 15.88 29.72
CA ILE A 30 -0.79 14.63 30.44
C ILE A 30 -1.91 13.63 30.15
N THR A 31 -3.17 14.04 30.24
CA THR A 31 -4.31 13.16 29.95
C THR A 31 -4.31 12.68 28.50
N LYS A 32 -3.98 13.56 27.54
CA LYS A 32 -3.85 13.17 26.13
C LYS A 32 -2.72 12.16 25.93
N SER A 33 -1.56 12.39 26.54
CA SER A 33 -0.43 11.46 26.47
C SER A 33 -0.79 10.09 27.05
N ILE A 34 -1.42 10.03 28.22
CA ILE A 34 -1.85 8.76 28.83
C ILE A 34 -2.77 7.98 27.89
N LYS A 35 -3.76 8.64 27.28
CA LYS A 35 -4.67 7.99 26.31
C LYS A 35 -3.91 7.41 25.11
N VAL A 36 -2.96 8.15 24.57
CA VAL A 36 -2.12 7.67 23.45
C VAL A 36 -1.27 6.48 23.86
N TYR A 37 -0.71 6.46 25.08
CA TYR A 37 0.02 5.31 25.61
C TYR A 37 -0.88 4.08 25.77
N ASP A 38 -2.09 4.23 26.31
CA ASP A 38 -3.05 3.14 26.46
C ASP A 38 -3.47 2.55 25.11
N GLU A 39 -3.70 3.41 24.10
CA GLU A 39 -4.03 2.98 22.74
C GLU A 39 -2.86 2.25 22.08
N ARG A 40 -1.64 2.75 22.23
CA ARG A 40 -0.42 2.09 21.76
C ARG A 40 -0.26 0.71 22.38
N GLU A 41 -0.46 0.58 23.69
CA GLU A 41 -0.32 -0.70 24.39
C GLU A 41 -1.36 -1.73 23.89
N LYS A 42 -2.61 -1.29 23.68
CA LYS A 42 -3.66 -2.13 23.10
C LYS A 42 -3.31 -2.61 21.69
N LEU A 43 -2.73 -1.75 20.86
CA LEU A 43 -2.28 -2.12 19.52
C LEU A 43 -1.11 -3.09 19.57
N GLN A 44 -0.15 -2.88 20.46
CA GLN A 44 0.98 -3.80 20.65
C GLN A 44 0.52 -5.19 21.07
N ARG A 45 -0.44 -5.29 22.00
CA ARG A 45 -1.04 -6.57 22.39
C ARG A 45 -1.70 -7.28 21.20
N LYS A 46 -2.51 -6.55 20.41
CA LYS A 46 -3.13 -7.11 19.19
C LYS A 46 -2.10 -7.61 18.18
N ILE A 47 -1.00 -6.89 17.98
CA ILE A 47 0.08 -7.30 17.07
C ILE A 47 0.71 -8.61 17.54
N LEU A 48 0.99 -8.74 18.84
CA LEU A 48 1.54 -9.97 19.42
C LEU A 48 0.57 -11.15 19.25
N ASP A 49 -0.72 -10.95 19.51
CA ASP A 49 -1.75 -11.99 19.33
C ASP A 49 -1.85 -12.45 17.86
N ILE A 50 -1.82 -11.52 16.91
CA ILE A 50 -1.83 -11.84 15.48
C ILE A 50 -0.57 -12.60 15.08
N SER A 51 0.61 -12.18 15.55
CA SER A 51 1.86 -12.86 15.29
C SER A 51 1.87 -14.30 15.84
N ALA A 52 1.34 -14.51 17.04
CA ALA A 52 1.19 -15.83 17.65
C ALA A 52 0.19 -16.73 16.90
N LYS A 53 -0.86 -16.16 16.30
CA LYS A 53 -1.80 -16.91 15.44
C LYS A 53 -1.15 -17.28 14.11
N PHE A 54 -0.47 -16.33 13.48
CA PHE A 54 0.19 -16.53 12.20
C PHE A 54 1.28 -17.62 12.27
N THR A 55 2.07 -17.64 13.35
CA THR A 55 3.07 -18.70 13.57
C THR A 55 2.43 -20.09 13.68
N LYS A 56 1.34 -20.23 14.45
CA LYS A 56 0.60 -21.49 14.55
C LYS A 56 -0.02 -21.93 13.21
N GLU A 57 -0.60 -21.00 12.46
CA GLU A 57 -1.17 -21.27 11.13
C GLU A 57 -0.08 -21.68 10.13
N SER A 58 1.08 -21.02 10.16
CA SER A 58 2.24 -21.36 9.34
C SER A 58 2.73 -22.78 9.65
N ASP A 59 2.88 -23.14 10.92
CA ASP A 59 3.31 -24.49 11.33
C ASP A 59 2.29 -25.56 10.89
N SER A 60 0.99 -25.28 11.04
CA SER A 60 -0.08 -26.16 10.58
C SER A 60 -0.07 -26.34 9.07
N PHE A 61 0.14 -25.25 8.33
CA PHE A 61 0.21 -25.27 6.87
C PHE A 61 1.43 -26.07 6.39
N GLU A 62 2.60 -25.88 7.02
CA GLU A 62 3.80 -26.65 6.69
C GLU A 62 3.60 -28.16 6.95
N ALA A 63 2.92 -28.52 8.04
CA ALA A 63 2.56 -29.91 8.32
C ALA A 63 1.64 -30.49 7.24
N GLU A 64 0.63 -29.74 6.79
CA GLU A 64 -0.27 -30.17 5.71
C GLU A 64 0.49 -30.36 4.38
N VAL A 65 1.39 -29.43 4.04
CA VAL A 65 2.21 -29.53 2.83
C VAL A 65 3.07 -30.80 2.86
N LYS A 66 3.74 -31.08 3.99
CA LYS A 66 4.54 -32.31 4.16
C LYS A 66 3.69 -33.56 3.97
N GLU A 67 2.47 -33.59 4.49
CA GLU A 67 1.57 -34.74 4.36
C GLU A 67 1.06 -34.93 2.93
N ARG A 68 0.68 -33.83 2.25
CA ARG A 68 0.33 -33.89 0.82
C ARG A 68 1.49 -34.38 -0.03
N GLN A 69 2.72 -34.00 0.29
CA GLN A 69 3.90 -34.46 -0.42
C GLN A 69 4.17 -35.96 -0.20
N ARG A 70 3.94 -36.47 1.01
CA ARG A 70 3.97 -37.92 1.29
C ARG A 70 2.90 -38.68 0.50
N SER A 71 1.67 -38.17 0.48
CA SER A 71 0.58 -38.77 -0.29
C SER A 71 0.88 -38.79 -1.79
N ASN A 72 1.42 -37.70 -2.34
CA ASN A 72 1.81 -37.63 -3.74
C ASN A 72 2.92 -38.65 -4.07
N ASN A 73 3.94 -38.75 -3.22
CA ASN A 73 4.99 -39.76 -3.36
C ASN A 73 4.43 -41.19 -3.35
N TYR A 74 3.45 -41.48 -2.49
CA TYR A 74 2.76 -42.76 -2.47
C TYR A 74 2.00 -43.05 -3.77
N VAL A 75 1.24 -42.08 -4.27
CA VAL A 75 0.51 -42.19 -5.54
C VAL A 75 1.46 -42.42 -6.72
N ASN A 76 2.58 -41.71 -6.76
CA ASN A 76 3.60 -41.89 -7.80
C ASN A 76 4.18 -43.32 -7.77
N ARG A 77 4.53 -43.83 -6.58
CA ARG A 77 4.97 -45.24 -6.43
C ARG A 77 3.91 -46.23 -6.90
N LEU A 78 2.64 -45.96 -6.62
CA LEU A 78 1.53 -46.83 -7.04
C LEU A 78 1.32 -46.80 -8.56
N ASN A 79 1.48 -45.63 -9.18
CA ASN A 79 1.44 -45.46 -10.63
C ASN A 79 2.61 -46.18 -11.31
N ASP A 80 3.82 -46.08 -10.74
CA ASP A 80 4.99 -46.81 -11.22
C ASP A 80 4.76 -48.33 -11.15
N PHE A 81 4.20 -48.80 -10.03
CA PHE A 81 3.83 -50.21 -9.86
C PHE A 81 2.79 -50.66 -10.90
N LYS A 82 1.74 -49.87 -11.13
CA LYS A 82 0.74 -50.13 -12.19
C LYS A 82 1.37 -50.18 -13.58
N LYS A 83 2.34 -49.30 -13.86
CA LYS A 83 3.06 -49.25 -15.14
C LYS A 83 3.93 -50.50 -15.36
N ILE A 84 4.49 -51.06 -14.29
CA ILE A 84 5.22 -52.33 -14.33
C ILE A 84 4.22 -53.48 -14.60
N ILE A 85 3.10 -53.54 -13.88
CA ILE A 85 2.06 -54.56 -14.09
C ILE A 85 1.50 -54.51 -15.52
N SER A 86 1.22 -53.33 -16.07
CA SER A 86 0.67 -53.21 -17.42
C SER A 86 1.65 -53.72 -18.47
N LYS A 87 2.95 -53.41 -18.34
CA LYS A 87 4.01 -53.97 -19.21
C LYS A 87 4.08 -55.50 -19.14
N CYS A 88 3.78 -56.11 -17.99
CA CYS A 88 3.73 -57.57 -17.84
C CYS A 88 2.47 -58.22 -18.44
N ARG A 89 1.38 -57.47 -18.71
CA ARG A 89 0.10 -58.01 -19.21
C ARG A 89 -0.07 -57.98 -20.73
N TYR A 90 0.80 -57.32 -21.50
CA TYR A 90 0.72 -57.26 -22.98
C TYR A 90 1.29 -58.48 -23.71
N ARG A 91 1.21 -59.68 -23.13
CA ARG A 91 1.50 -60.97 -23.79
C ARG A 91 0.25 -61.80 -24.07
N LYS A 92 -0.86 -61.14 -24.41
CA LYS A 92 -2.02 -61.83 -24.99
C LYS A 92 -2.46 -61.09 -26.24
N SER A 93 -2.40 -61.82 -27.36
CA SER A 93 -2.80 -61.36 -28.68
C SER A 93 -4.27 -60.96 -28.65
N VAL A 94 -4.56 -59.85 -29.33
CA VAL A 94 -5.92 -59.46 -29.68
C VAL A 94 -6.01 -59.66 -31.19
N LEU A 95 -6.96 -60.47 -31.63
CA LEU A 95 -7.41 -60.47 -33.02
C LEU A 95 -8.93 -60.20 -33.07
N PRO A 96 -9.40 -59.46 -34.09
CA PRO A 96 -10.73 -58.90 -34.15
C PRO A 96 -11.75 -59.85 -34.79
N THR A 97 -12.99 -59.75 -34.31
CA THR A 97 -14.21 -60.36 -34.84
C THR A 97 -14.63 -59.75 -36.19
N LYS A 98 -15.01 -60.61 -37.16
CA LYS A 98 -16.31 -60.58 -37.88
C LYS A 98 -16.39 -61.61 -39.02
N GLY A 99 -17.54 -62.27 -39.13
CA GLY A 99 -17.93 -63.09 -40.29
C GLY A 99 -17.88 -64.59 -39.97
N GLU A 100 -19.05 -65.21 -39.84
CA GLU A 100 -19.21 -66.64 -39.55
C GLU A 100 -18.76 -67.47 -40.75
N ASP A 101 -17.51 -67.92 -40.71
CA ASP A 101 -16.95 -68.93 -41.59
C ASP A 101 -16.84 -70.24 -40.77
N PRO A 102 -17.39 -71.40 -41.20
CA PRO A 102 -17.33 -72.64 -40.45
C PRO A 102 -15.90 -73.12 -40.10
N ALA A 103 -14.89 -72.69 -40.86
CA ALA A 103 -13.47 -72.89 -40.53
C ALA A 103 -13.04 -72.10 -39.27
N LEU A 104 -13.57 -70.88 -39.09
CA LEU A 104 -13.34 -70.04 -37.91
C LEU A 104 -14.02 -70.61 -36.67
N ASN A 105 -15.12 -71.35 -36.82
CA ASN A 105 -15.81 -72.04 -35.72
C ASN A 105 -14.97 -73.22 -35.20
N TYR A 106 -14.31 -73.96 -36.10
CA TYR A 106 -13.36 -75.00 -35.72
C TYR A 106 -12.11 -74.41 -35.02
N GLU A 107 -11.60 -73.29 -35.52
CA GLU A 107 -10.44 -72.60 -34.93
C GLU A 107 -10.78 -71.93 -33.58
N THR A 108 -12.00 -71.42 -33.40
CA THR A 108 -12.47 -70.94 -32.10
C THR A 108 -12.71 -72.08 -31.12
N GLN A 109 -13.19 -73.24 -31.57
CA GLN A 109 -13.31 -74.44 -30.73
C GLN A 109 -11.93 -74.98 -30.32
N LEU A 110 -10.95 -75.00 -31.23
CA LEU A 110 -9.56 -75.36 -30.93
C LEU A 110 -8.93 -74.37 -29.94
N ASN A 111 -9.11 -73.06 -30.15
CA ASN A 111 -8.66 -72.04 -29.21
C ASN A 111 -9.36 -72.17 -27.84
N GLN A 112 -10.65 -72.53 -27.80
CA GLN A 112 -11.34 -72.80 -26.56
C GLN A 112 -10.76 -74.02 -25.84
N ILE A 113 -10.48 -75.11 -26.57
CA ILE A 113 -9.81 -76.29 -26.02
C ILE A 113 -8.45 -75.89 -25.45
N GLU A 114 -7.65 -75.11 -26.17
CA GLU A 114 -6.34 -74.62 -25.69
C GLU A 114 -6.47 -73.73 -24.44
N ILE A 115 -7.51 -72.88 -24.38
CA ILE A 115 -7.82 -72.07 -23.19
C ILE A 115 -8.21 -72.96 -22.01
N TYR A 116 -9.04 -73.98 -22.24
CA TYR A 116 -9.46 -74.91 -21.20
C TYR A 116 -8.29 -75.77 -20.72
N GLU A 117 -7.47 -76.31 -21.61
CA GLU A 117 -6.24 -77.03 -21.27
C GLU A 117 -5.27 -76.15 -20.47
N GLY A 118 -5.10 -74.89 -20.87
CA GLY A 118 -4.31 -73.92 -20.13
C GLY A 118 -4.89 -73.58 -18.75
N ALA A 119 -6.21 -73.56 -18.60
CA ALA A 119 -6.89 -73.38 -17.32
C ALA A 119 -6.75 -74.62 -16.42
N PHE A 120 -6.94 -75.82 -16.98
CA PHE A 120 -6.76 -77.08 -16.27
C PHE A 120 -5.31 -77.30 -15.85
N HIS A 121 -4.33 -76.90 -16.66
CA HIS A 121 -2.92 -76.98 -16.29
C HIS A 121 -2.58 -76.05 -15.11
N LYS A 122 -3.18 -74.85 -15.06
CA LYS A 122 -3.04 -73.95 -13.91
C LYS A 122 -3.75 -74.50 -12.66
N LEU A 123 -4.95 -75.05 -12.82
CA LEU A 123 -5.66 -75.71 -11.73
C LEU A 123 -4.86 -76.90 -11.19
N PHE A 124 -4.23 -77.68 -12.07
CA PHE A 124 -3.30 -78.74 -11.71
C PHE A 124 -2.12 -78.20 -10.89
N GLN A 125 -1.47 -77.11 -11.33
CA GLN A 125 -0.36 -76.50 -10.57
C GLN A 125 -0.76 -76.00 -9.19
N ILE A 126 -1.99 -75.49 -9.03
CA ILE A 126 -2.48 -74.93 -7.76
C ILE A 126 -2.98 -76.03 -6.81
N LEU A 127 -3.71 -77.02 -7.33
CA LEU A 127 -4.36 -78.06 -6.54
C LEU A 127 -3.49 -79.31 -6.35
N GLY A 128 -2.46 -79.51 -7.19
CA GLY A 128 -1.61 -80.69 -7.19
C GLY A 128 -2.28 -81.98 -7.71
N VAL A 129 -3.52 -81.89 -8.20
CA VAL A 129 -4.35 -83.04 -8.59
C VAL A 129 -4.34 -83.22 -10.11
N LYS A 130 -3.75 -84.32 -10.62
CA LYS A 130 -3.59 -84.61 -12.06
C LYS A 130 -4.89 -85.03 -12.76
N GLU A 131 -5.87 -85.53 -12.01
CA GLU A 131 -7.09 -86.11 -12.56
C GLU A 131 -8.23 -85.09 -12.59
N VAL A 132 -8.73 -84.78 -13.78
CA VAL A 132 -9.81 -83.79 -14.01
C VAL A 132 -11.08 -84.18 -13.23
N SER A 133 -11.38 -85.48 -13.16
CA SER A 133 -12.51 -86.00 -12.40
C SER A 133 -12.46 -85.62 -10.91
N GLN A 134 -11.28 -85.71 -10.27
CA GLN A 134 -11.10 -85.34 -8.87
C GLN A 134 -11.17 -83.82 -8.65
N ILE A 135 -10.69 -83.01 -9.61
CA ILE A 135 -10.85 -81.56 -9.58
C ILE A 135 -12.35 -81.20 -9.58
N ILE A 136 -13.14 -81.85 -10.42
CA ILE A 136 -14.59 -81.64 -10.49
C ILE A 136 -15.27 -82.07 -9.19
N THR A 137 -14.88 -83.19 -8.59
CA THR A 137 -15.46 -83.65 -7.31
C THR A 137 -15.13 -82.67 -6.18
N ASN A 138 -13.89 -82.18 -6.11
CA ASN A 138 -13.48 -81.17 -5.12
C ASN A 138 -14.23 -79.84 -5.30
N PHE A 139 -14.48 -79.45 -6.55
CA PHE A 139 -15.29 -78.27 -6.86
C PHE A 139 -16.74 -78.45 -6.41
N LYS A 140 -17.34 -79.62 -6.65
CA LYS A 140 -18.70 -79.94 -6.18
C LYS A 140 -18.80 -79.96 -4.67
N THR A 141 -17.81 -80.50 -3.96
CA THR A 141 -17.82 -80.52 -2.49
C THR A 141 -17.64 -79.13 -1.88
N ASN A 142 -16.89 -78.25 -2.54
CA ASN A 142 -16.63 -76.88 -2.04
C ASN A 142 -17.53 -75.81 -2.69
N GLU A 143 -18.56 -76.21 -3.44
CA GLU A 143 -19.41 -75.31 -4.23
C GLU A 143 -20.04 -74.21 -3.38
N GLU A 144 -20.55 -74.55 -2.19
CA GLU A 144 -21.17 -73.58 -1.28
C GLU A 144 -20.17 -72.55 -0.71
N GLU A 145 -18.92 -72.95 -0.48
CA GLU A 145 -17.87 -72.05 0.01
C GLU A 145 -17.38 -71.12 -1.10
N ILE A 146 -17.27 -71.65 -2.33
CA ILE A 146 -16.96 -70.87 -3.53
C ILE A 146 -18.08 -69.86 -3.78
N HIS A 147 -19.35 -70.27 -3.70
CA HIS A 147 -20.50 -69.37 -3.89
C HIS A 147 -20.52 -68.24 -2.86
N ARG A 148 -20.31 -68.55 -1.57
CA ARG A 148 -20.16 -67.54 -0.50
C ARG A 148 -19.01 -66.56 -0.76
N SER A 149 -17.87 -67.08 -1.24
CA SER A 149 -16.71 -66.25 -1.58
C SER A 149 -17.01 -65.31 -2.75
N VAL A 150 -17.72 -65.78 -3.77
CA VAL A 150 -18.14 -64.97 -4.93
C VAL A 150 -19.12 -63.88 -4.51
N GLU A 151 -20.11 -64.20 -3.67
CA GLU A 151 -21.05 -63.21 -3.13
C GLU A 151 -20.33 -62.12 -2.32
N TYR A 152 -19.38 -62.51 -1.47
CA TYR A 152 -18.56 -61.57 -0.71
C TYR A 152 -17.76 -60.63 -1.62
N ILE A 153 -17.12 -61.18 -2.67
CA ILE A 153 -16.38 -60.38 -3.65
C ILE A 153 -17.31 -59.43 -4.40
N ASN A 154 -18.50 -59.88 -4.80
CA ASN A 154 -19.47 -59.04 -5.48
C ASN A 154 -19.94 -57.88 -4.60
N LYS A 155 -20.25 -58.16 -3.32
CA LYS A 155 -20.66 -57.11 -2.37
C LYS A 155 -19.56 -56.08 -2.15
N ASN A 156 -18.32 -56.53 -1.95
CA ASN A 156 -17.15 -55.64 -1.85
C ASN A 156 -16.93 -54.82 -3.14
N ASN A 157 -17.16 -55.38 -4.33
CA ASN A 157 -17.05 -54.63 -5.58
C ASN A 157 -18.12 -53.55 -5.72
N VAL A 158 -19.35 -53.80 -5.24
CA VAL A 158 -20.41 -52.80 -5.19
C VAL A 158 -19.99 -51.66 -4.25
N ASP A 159 -19.51 -51.99 -3.05
CA ASP A 159 -19.05 -50.99 -2.07
C ASP A 159 -17.85 -50.19 -2.61
N ARG A 160 -16.89 -50.87 -3.25
CA ARG A 160 -15.75 -50.21 -3.91
C ARG A 160 -16.18 -49.25 -5.02
N SER A 161 -17.21 -49.62 -5.79
CA SER A 161 -17.75 -48.77 -6.86
C SER A 161 -18.47 -47.55 -6.27
N ARG A 162 -19.18 -47.72 -5.15
CA ARG A 162 -19.80 -46.61 -4.42
C ARG A 162 -18.74 -45.66 -3.86
N LEU A 163 -17.73 -46.19 -3.18
CA LEU A 163 -16.63 -45.38 -2.63
C LEU A 163 -15.88 -44.61 -3.72
N LYS A 164 -15.68 -45.25 -4.90
CA LYS A 164 -15.04 -44.58 -6.03
C LYS A 164 -15.85 -43.37 -6.52
N LYS A 165 -17.17 -43.51 -6.65
CA LYS A 165 -18.04 -42.38 -7.03
C LYS A 165 -18.00 -41.24 -6.01
N GLU A 166 -17.94 -41.55 -4.72
CA GLU A 166 -17.85 -40.54 -3.66
C GLU A 166 -16.51 -39.79 -3.70
N ILE A 167 -15.40 -40.52 -3.91
CA ILE A 167 -14.08 -39.91 -4.11
C ILE A 167 -14.10 -38.97 -5.33
N ASP A 168 -14.66 -39.42 -6.44
CA ASP A 168 -14.72 -38.62 -7.68
C ASP A 168 -15.54 -37.33 -7.47
N MET A 169 -16.68 -37.41 -6.75
CA MET A 169 -17.46 -36.24 -6.37
C MET A 169 -16.68 -35.26 -5.48
N LEU A 170 -15.96 -35.77 -4.48
CA LEU A 170 -15.16 -34.93 -3.57
C LEU A 170 -14.00 -34.26 -4.29
N GLU A 171 -13.35 -34.96 -5.23
CA GLU A 171 -12.31 -34.37 -6.08
C GLU A 171 -12.85 -33.24 -6.96
N GLU A 172 -14.04 -33.41 -7.53
CA GLU A 172 -14.70 -32.38 -8.35
C GLU A 172 -15.12 -31.15 -7.52
N GLN A 173 -15.69 -31.36 -6.33
CA GLN A 173 -16.02 -30.27 -5.39
C GLN A 173 -14.77 -29.50 -4.95
N LYS A 174 -13.68 -30.21 -4.65
CA LYS A 174 -12.39 -29.59 -4.30
C LYS A 174 -11.85 -28.77 -5.46
N PHE A 175 -11.92 -29.29 -6.69
CA PHE A 175 -11.47 -28.57 -7.87
C PHE A 175 -12.26 -27.27 -8.07
N HIS A 176 -13.58 -27.32 -7.97
CA HIS A 176 -14.44 -26.13 -8.04
C HIS A 176 -14.13 -25.11 -6.93
N THR A 177 -13.94 -25.58 -5.70
CA THR A 177 -13.63 -24.70 -4.56
C THR A 177 -12.29 -23.99 -4.78
N MET A 178 -11.24 -24.73 -5.18
CA MET A 178 -9.93 -24.12 -5.47
C MET A 178 -10.00 -23.13 -6.63
N ALA A 179 -10.77 -23.42 -7.68
CA ALA A 179 -10.97 -22.47 -8.78
C ALA A 179 -11.62 -21.18 -8.28
N SER A 180 -12.65 -21.27 -7.42
CA SER A 180 -13.28 -20.10 -6.82
C SER A 180 -12.31 -19.28 -5.96
N MET A 181 -11.52 -19.94 -5.10
CA MET A 181 -10.53 -19.28 -4.25
C MET A 181 -9.48 -18.56 -5.10
N LYS A 182 -8.98 -19.20 -6.16
CA LYS A 182 -8.02 -18.59 -7.08
C LYS A 182 -8.57 -17.32 -7.73
N THR A 183 -9.82 -17.36 -8.21
CA THR A 183 -10.44 -16.15 -8.78
C THR A 183 -10.64 -15.02 -7.77
N ASN A 184 -10.86 -15.35 -6.49
CA ASN A 184 -10.95 -14.35 -5.43
C ASN A 184 -9.57 -13.77 -5.07
N ASP A 185 -8.53 -14.61 -5.01
CA ASP A 185 -7.16 -14.17 -4.78
C ASP A 185 -6.67 -13.23 -5.90
N ASP A 186 -7.01 -13.52 -7.15
CA ASP A 186 -6.70 -12.66 -8.29
C ASP A 186 -7.40 -11.30 -8.18
N LYS A 187 -8.68 -11.27 -7.75
CA LYS A 187 -9.40 -10.01 -7.47
C LYS A 187 -8.73 -9.22 -6.34
N PHE A 188 -8.29 -9.90 -5.28
CA PHE A 188 -7.61 -9.26 -4.16
C PHE A 188 -6.27 -8.66 -4.58
N ARG A 189 -5.47 -9.41 -5.37
CA ARG A 189 -4.23 -8.89 -5.98
C ARG A 189 -4.48 -7.66 -6.84
N GLN A 190 -5.54 -7.66 -7.66
CA GLN A 190 -5.89 -6.49 -8.46
C GLN A 190 -6.28 -5.28 -7.62
N GLN A 191 -6.95 -5.47 -6.48
CA GLN A 191 -7.28 -4.37 -5.56
C GLN A 191 -6.03 -3.76 -4.92
N ILE A 192 -5.06 -4.59 -4.51
CA ILE A 192 -3.78 -4.11 -3.97
C ILE A 192 -3.04 -3.27 -5.02
N LEU A 193 -2.91 -3.78 -6.25
CA LEU A 193 -2.23 -3.05 -7.33
C LEU A 193 -2.89 -1.69 -7.62
N LYS A 194 -4.23 -1.61 -7.58
CA LYS A 194 -4.95 -0.34 -7.72
C LYS A 194 -4.66 0.63 -6.57
N LEU A 195 -4.61 0.13 -5.33
CA LEU A 195 -4.27 0.96 -4.17
C LEU A 195 -2.85 1.50 -4.24
N ASP A 196 -1.90 0.67 -4.66
CA ASP A 196 -0.50 1.09 -4.84
C ASP A 196 -0.38 2.14 -5.94
N ALA A 197 -1.08 1.96 -7.08
CA ALA A 197 -1.11 2.96 -8.15
C ALA A 197 -1.67 4.30 -7.67
N VAL A 198 -2.79 4.29 -6.93
CA VAL A 198 -3.39 5.51 -6.36
C VAL A 198 -2.45 6.18 -5.36
N LYS A 199 -1.71 5.40 -4.58
CA LYS A 199 -0.73 5.92 -3.61
C LYS A 199 0.44 6.61 -4.32
N GLU A 200 0.90 6.04 -5.43
CA GLU A 200 1.96 6.62 -6.26
C GLU A 200 1.51 7.94 -6.91
N GLU A 201 0.29 7.98 -7.48
CA GLU A 201 -0.32 9.20 -8.00
C GLU A 201 -0.46 10.29 -6.92
N TYR A 202 -0.91 9.91 -5.72
CA TYR A 202 -1.02 10.84 -4.58
C TYR A 202 0.34 11.37 -4.13
N SER A 203 1.37 10.52 -4.12
CA SER A 203 2.75 10.91 -3.81
C SER A 203 3.25 11.98 -4.78
N HIS A 204 3.07 11.73 -6.09
CA HIS A 204 3.42 12.68 -7.14
C HIS A 204 2.67 14.01 -7.00
N ALA A 205 1.34 13.97 -6.81
CA ALA A 205 0.54 15.18 -6.62
C ALA A 205 0.95 15.98 -5.38
N SER A 206 1.27 15.32 -4.26
CA SER A 206 1.70 15.99 -3.03
C SER A 206 3.08 16.65 -3.18
N SER A 207 4.00 15.99 -3.89
CA SER A 207 5.32 16.55 -4.18
C SER A 207 5.23 17.79 -5.08
N GLY A 208 4.34 17.78 -6.09
CA GLY A 208 4.07 18.93 -6.95
C GLY A 208 3.45 20.11 -6.19
N LYS A 209 2.57 19.83 -5.22
CA LYS A 209 2.01 20.87 -4.34
C LYS A 209 3.09 21.51 -3.45
N LEU A 210 4.02 20.71 -2.94
CA LEU A 210 5.12 21.21 -2.10
C LEU A 210 6.10 22.08 -2.90
N THR A 211 6.44 21.70 -4.13
CA THR A 211 7.31 22.51 -5.01
C THR A 211 6.65 23.81 -5.43
N LEU A 212 5.37 23.78 -5.80
CA LEU A 212 4.58 24.99 -6.09
C LEU A 212 4.50 25.93 -4.89
N SER A 213 4.28 25.40 -3.68
CA SER A 213 4.24 26.20 -2.46
C SER A 213 5.58 26.89 -2.16
N LYS A 214 6.71 26.18 -2.34
CA LYS A 214 8.04 26.77 -2.17
C LYS A 214 8.31 27.88 -3.17
N ASN A 215 7.95 27.67 -4.44
CA ASN A 215 8.09 28.69 -5.48
C ASN A 215 7.20 29.91 -5.23
N LEU A 216 5.96 29.72 -4.79
CA LEU A 216 5.07 30.83 -4.45
C LEU A 216 5.64 31.68 -3.30
N CYS A 217 6.20 31.05 -2.27
CA CYS A 217 6.86 31.75 -1.17
C CYS A 217 8.11 32.53 -1.61
N SER A 218 8.94 31.97 -2.49
CA SER A 218 10.11 32.69 -3.01
C SER A 218 9.71 33.85 -3.92
N THR A 219 8.73 33.67 -4.80
CA THR A 219 8.19 34.75 -5.64
C THR A 219 7.57 35.86 -4.80
N LYS A 220 6.81 35.52 -3.75
CA LYS A 220 6.25 36.51 -2.81
C LYS A 220 7.35 37.35 -2.16
N ARG A 221 8.43 36.72 -1.69
CA ARG A 221 9.58 37.42 -1.09
C ARG A 221 10.27 38.36 -2.07
N ILE A 222 10.41 37.97 -3.34
CA ILE A 222 10.96 38.83 -4.39
C ILE A 222 10.05 40.04 -4.62
N LEU A 223 8.74 39.82 -4.69
CA LEU A 223 7.76 40.88 -4.91
C LEU A 223 7.74 41.89 -3.75
N GLU A 224 7.86 41.41 -2.51
CA GLU A 224 8.03 42.28 -1.32
C GLU A 224 9.29 43.14 -1.41
N LEU A 225 10.43 42.57 -1.85
CA LEU A 225 11.67 43.32 -2.04
C LEU A 225 11.55 44.37 -3.15
N VAL A 226 10.93 44.02 -4.28
CA VAL A 226 10.68 44.96 -5.39
C VAL A 226 9.77 46.10 -4.94
N LEU A 227 8.68 45.79 -4.22
CA LEU A 227 7.77 46.80 -3.70
C LEU A 227 8.46 47.73 -2.70
N ALA A 228 9.33 47.19 -1.82
CA ALA A 228 10.13 48.00 -0.91
C ALA A 228 11.09 48.94 -1.67
N GLY A 229 11.75 48.44 -2.72
CA GLY A 229 12.61 49.25 -3.58
C GLY A 229 11.87 50.37 -4.30
N ILE A 230 10.68 50.09 -4.83
CA ILE A 230 9.81 51.10 -5.47
C ILE A 230 9.40 52.18 -4.46
N LYS A 231 9.00 51.79 -3.25
CA LYS A 231 8.65 52.74 -2.18
C LYS A 231 9.85 53.63 -1.82
N GLN A 232 11.05 53.06 -1.72
CA GLN A 232 12.26 53.83 -1.43
C GLN A 232 12.60 54.81 -2.57
N LEU A 233 12.44 54.39 -3.83
CA LEU A 233 12.66 55.24 -4.98
C LEU A 233 11.64 56.39 -5.05
N ALA A 234 10.36 56.11 -4.77
CA ALA A 234 9.32 57.13 -4.69
C ALA A 234 9.65 58.21 -3.64
N LEU A 235 10.13 57.79 -2.47
CA LEU A 235 10.57 58.71 -1.41
C LEU A 235 11.75 59.58 -1.84
N LEU A 236 12.77 58.99 -2.47
CA LEU A 236 13.96 59.71 -2.96
C LEU A 236 13.64 60.79 -4.00
N VAL A 237 12.64 60.53 -4.83
CA VAL A 237 12.22 61.43 -5.93
C VAL A 237 11.14 62.42 -5.46
N HIS A 238 10.72 62.35 -4.19
CA HIS A 238 9.60 63.09 -3.61
C HIS A 238 8.32 62.95 -4.44
N CYS A 239 8.06 61.75 -4.95
CA CYS A 239 6.76 61.38 -5.50
C CYS A 239 5.82 61.09 -4.34
N VAL A 240 4.89 62.01 -4.05
CA VAL A 240 3.80 61.78 -3.10
C VAL A 240 2.78 60.89 -3.80
N ILE A 241 2.70 59.64 -3.38
CA ILE A 241 1.66 58.70 -3.81
C ILE A 241 0.53 58.88 -2.80
N ASP A 242 -0.63 59.35 -3.25
CA ASP A 242 -1.79 59.60 -2.40
C ASP A 242 -2.35 58.26 -1.87
N PRO A 243 -2.32 58.00 -0.54
CA PRO A 243 -2.74 56.71 0.00
C PRO A 243 -4.26 56.51 0.02
N GLU A 244 -5.07 57.54 -0.24
CA GLU A 244 -6.54 57.45 -0.16
C GLU A 244 -7.22 56.92 -1.44
N GLU A 245 -6.55 56.87 -2.59
CA GLU A 245 -7.13 56.23 -3.80
C GLU A 245 -7.05 54.69 -3.81
N ASP A 246 -6.35 54.08 -2.84
CA ASP A 246 -5.96 52.66 -2.90
C ASP A 246 -6.69 51.73 -1.91
N MET A 247 -7.60 52.27 -1.09
CA MET A 247 -8.30 51.46 -0.08
C MET A 247 -9.65 50.88 -0.53
N ASP A 248 -10.25 51.40 -1.62
CA ASP A 248 -11.57 50.96 -2.13
C ASP A 248 -11.53 50.25 -3.50
N SER A 249 -10.35 50.12 -4.12
CA SER A 249 -10.21 49.48 -5.42
C SER A 249 -9.77 48.01 -5.28
N LEU A 250 -10.64 47.08 -5.68
CA LEU A 250 -10.33 45.66 -5.91
C LEU A 250 -9.30 45.41 -7.04
N VAL A 251 -8.74 46.46 -7.64
CA VAL A 251 -7.63 46.39 -8.60
C VAL A 251 -6.33 46.54 -7.83
N PRO A 252 -5.40 45.57 -7.92
CA PRO A 252 -4.15 45.61 -7.16
C PRO A 252 -3.37 46.87 -7.53
N PHE A 253 -2.85 47.57 -6.50
CA PHE A 253 -1.75 48.54 -6.54
C PHE A 253 -0.92 48.36 -7.82
N SER A 254 -1.23 49.11 -8.88
CA SER A 254 -0.59 48.82 -10.17
C SER A 254 0.81 49.42 -10.12
N VAL A 255 1.78 48.60 -9.73
CA VAL A 255 3.21 48.90 -9.69
C VAL A 255 3.66 49.65 -10.95
N GLU A 256 3.08 49.33 -12.10
CA GLU A 256 3.29 50.00 -13.38
C GLU A 256 2.94 51.50 -13.36
N ARG A 257 1.78 51.90 -12.83
CA ARG A 257 1.39 53.32 -12.73
C ARG A 257 2.31 54.09 -11.79
N VAL A 258 2.72 53.48 -10.68
CA VAL A 258 3.65 54.11 -9.73
C VAL A 258 5.04 54.28 -10.35
N MET A 259 5.54 53.26 -11.06
CA MET A 259 6.81 53.34 -11.76
C MET A 259 6.82 54.40 -12.87
N LEU A 260 5.73 54.51 -13.64
CA LEU A 260 5.57 55.56 -14.64
C LEU A 260 5.58 56.96 -14.01
N ALA A 261 4.89 57.14 -12.89
CA ALA A 261 4.90 58.43 -12.17
C ALA A 261 6.29 58.79 -11.62
N ILE A 262 7.04 57.80 -11.14
CA ILE A 262 8.45 57.99 -10.72
C ILE A 262 9.32 58.37 -11.93
N GLU A 263 9.16 57.67 -13.05
CA GLU A 263 9.93 57.93 -14.28
C GLU A 263 9.69 59.35 -14.81
N ASP A 264 8.43 59.78 -14.89
CA ASP A 264 8.05 61.14 -15.29
C ASP A 264 8.65 62.19 -14.37
N ARG A 265 8.65 61.94 -13.05
CA ARG A 265 9.23 62.86 -12.08
C ARG A 265 10.75 62.93 -12.16
N ILE A 266 11.43 61.81 -12.37
CA ILE A 266 12.88 61.78 -12.64
C ILE A 266 13.18 62.57 -13.93
N GLY A 267 12.38 62.36 -14.99
CA GLY A 267 12.49 63.09 -16.25
C GLY A 267 12.33 64.60 -16.08
N TYR A 268 11.34 65.01 -15.30
CA TYR A 268 11.13 66.41 -14.92
C TYR A 268 12.33 66.98 -14.16
N LEU A 269 12.80 66.32 -13.09
CA LEU A 269 13.95 66.76 -12.30
C LEU A 269 15.22 66.88 -13.15
N HIS A 270 15.44 65.91 -14.05
CA HIS A 270 16.56 65.95 -14.99
C HIS A 270 16.45 67.12 -15.97
N SER A 271 15.25 67.43 -16.47
CA SER A 271 15.03 68.59 -17.33
C SER A 271 15.30 69.92 -16.60
N VAL A 272 14.85 70.05 -15.34
CA VAL A 272 15.09 71.22 -14.48
C VAL A 272 16.59 71.38 -14.21
N TYR A 273 17.28 70.29 -13.89
CA TYR A 273 18.73 70.30 -13.68
C TYR A 273 19.48 70.71 -14.95
N LYS A 274 19.12 70.16 -16.12
CA LYS A 274 19.74 70.50 -17.41
C LYS A 274 19.54 71.98 -17.74
N SER A 275 18.34 72.52 -17.49
CA SER A 275 18.03 73.94 -17.67
C SER A 275 18.81 74.84 -16.72
N ARG A 276 18.95 74.48 -15.43
CA ARG A 276 19.79 75.20 -14.46
C ARG A 276 21.29 75.11 -14.76
N LYS A 277 21.74 74.00 -15.34
CA LYS A 277 23.14 73.80 -15.75
C LYS A 277 23.50 74.61 -17.00
N ALA A 278 22.54 74.84 -17.90
CA ALA A 278 22.70 75.67 -19.08
C ALA A 278 22.65 77.19 -18.81
N MET A 279 22.28 77.61 -17.59
CA MET A 279 22.33 79.01 -17.17
C MET A 279 23.78 79.46 -16.83
N PRO A 280 24.25 80.62 -17.34
CA PRO A 280 25.57 81.16 -17.03
C PRO A 280 25.71 81.50 -15.54
N LEU A 281 26.94 81.41 -15.02
CA LEU A 281 27.28 81.49 -13.59
C LEU A 281 26.85 82.81 -12.88
N ALA A 282 26.43 83.84 -13.61
CA ALA A 282 26.12 85.16 -13.07
C ALA A 282 24.70 85.34 -12.51
N GLU A 283 23.76 84.43 -12.79
CA GLU A 283 22.37 84.51 -12.27
C GLU A 283 22.05 83.50 -11.15
N ARG A 284 23.05 82.76 -10.66
CA ARG A 284 22.84 81.74 -9.62
C ARG A 284 22.59 82.30 -8.21
N GLN A 285 22.81 83.59 -7.97
CA GLN A 285 22.72 84.19 -6.63
C GLN A 285 21.39 84.90 -6.32
N THR A 286 20.47 85.06 -7.28
CA THR A 286 19.21 85.81 -7.04
C THR A 286 17.99 84.94 -6.74
N THR A 287 18.15 83.61 -6.68
CA THR A 287 17.04 82.68 -6.39
C THR A 287 17.25 81.82 -5.13
N GLU A 288 18.18 82.21 -4.24
CA GLU A 288 18.31 81.62 -2.90
C GLU A 288 17.47 82.35 -1.83
N ASP A 289 16.90 83.53 -2.13
CA ASP A 289 16.21 84.38 -1.14
C ASP A 289 14.68 84.19 -1.03
N ILE A 290 14.04 83.24 -1.72
CA ILE A 290 12.56 83.05 -1.68
C ILE A 290 12.11 81.76 -0.99
N VAL A 291 13.02 80.92 -0.47
CA VAL A 291 12.63 79.71 0.29
C VAL A 291 13.28 79.69 1.67
N ARG A 292 13.08 80.78 2.42
CA ARG A 292 13.06 80.73 3.89
C ARG A 292 11.66 81.13 4.32
N ASP A 293 10.86 80.16 4.70
CA ASP A 293 10.00 80.20 5.89
C ASP A 293 9.05 78.99 5.88
N THR A 294 9.33 78.01 6.74
CA THR A 294 8.39 77.43 7.72
C THR A 294 9.00 76.22 8.40
N GLU A 295 10.00 76.42 9.27
CA GLU A 295 10.31 75.44 10.32
C GLU A 295 10.64 76.17 11.62
N SER A 296 9.61 76.33 12.47
CA SER A 296 9.78 76.66 13.88
C SER A 296 9.99 75.37 14.67
N LEU A 297 11.15 75.30 15.32
CA LEU A 297 11.61 74.28 16.27
C LEU A 297 10.69 74.10 17.48
N THR A 298 10.48 72.83 17.87
CA THR A 298 10.54 72.32 19.27
C THR A 298 10.93 70.84 19.17
N ASP A 299 12.20 70.47 19.35
CA ASP A 299 12.88 70.12 20.61
C ASP A 299 12.18 69.01 21.42
N SER A 300 12.72 67.78 21.32
CA SER A 300 12.88 66.88 22.47
C SER A 300 13.77 65.69 22.14
N ALA A 301 14.87 65.65 22.90
CA ALA A 301 15.88 64.63 23.05
C ALA A 301 15.38 63.16 23.01
N ILE A 302 16.09 62.33 22.24
CA ILE A 302 16.10 60.88 22.38
C ILE A 302 17.29 60.51 23.27
N SER A 303 17.00 60.10 24.50
CA SER A 303 17.94 59.44 25.40
C SER A 303 17.98 57.95 25.08
N GLU A 304 19.18 57.42 24.84
CA GLU A 304 19.47 55.99 24.76
C GLU A 304 19.29 55.31 26.12
N GLY A 305 18.82 54.06 26.10
CA GLY A 305 18.75 53.20 27.28
C GLY A 305 17.83 52.02 27.09
N GLY A 306 18.33 50.92 26.53
CA GLY A 306 17.51 49.72 26.31
C GLY A 306 18.27 48.54 25.74
N THR A 307 19.33 48.12 26.41
CA THR A 307 19.93 46.78 26.28
C THR A 307 18.88 45.70 26.55
N LEU A 308 18.63 44.83 25.56
CA LEU A 308 18.10 43.49 25.80
C LEU A 308 18.95 42.47 25.03
N THR A 309 19.83 41.86 25.81
CA THR A 309 20.53 40.61 25.56
C THR A 309 19.56 39.44 25.40
N ARG A 310 19.78 38.61 24.37
CA ARG A 310 19.50 37.16 24.32
C ARG A 310 20.32 36.63 23.14
N SER A 311 21.52 36.05 23.31
CA SER A 311 21.80 34.78 23.97
C SER A 311 20.74 33.73 23.65
N ILE A 312 21.01 32.97 22.59
CA ILE A 312 20.50 31.61 22.37
C ILE A 312 21.74 30.76 22.14
N ASP A 313 22.24 30.20 23.23
CA ASP A 313 22.81 28.87 23.20
C ASP A 313 21.64 27.89 23.00
N ASP A 314 21.78 26.96 22.06
CA ASP A 314 21.81 25.54 22.37
C ASP A 314 21.71 24.70 21.10
N LEU A 315 22.81 24.02 20.78
CA LEU A 315 22.77 22.61 20.39
C LEU A 315 24.01 21.90 20.96
N PRO A 316 23.81 20.84 21.74
CA PRO A 316 24.53 19.59 21.59
C PRO A 316 23.56 18.52 21.08
N SER A 317 23.87 17.87 19.95
CA SER A 317 24.63 16.61 19.90
C SER A 317 23.96 15.50 20.70
N VAL A 318 23.27 14.61 19.99
CA VAL A 318 22.80 13.32 20.50
C VAL A 318 23.55 12.25 19.72
N GLY A 319 24.33 11.45 20.45
CA GLY A 319 24.87 10.17 19.99
C GLY A 319 23.87 9.04 20.15
#